data_AF-A0A4Q8T8F9-F1
#
_entry.id   AF-A0A4Q8T8F9-F1
#
_cell.length_a   1.000
_cell.length_b   1.000
_cell.length_c   1.000
_cell.angle_alpha   90.00
_cell.angle_beta   90.00
_cell.angle_gamma   90.00
#
_symmetry.space_group_name_H-M   'P 1'
#
loop_
_entity.id
_entity.type
_entity.pdbx_description
1 polymer ?
#
loop_
_entity_poly.entity_id
_entity_poly.type
_entity_poly.pdbx_seq_one_letter_code
_entity_poly.pdbx_strand_id
1 'polypeptide(L)'
;MKWMDYEKEIHEYFSQMYPNSTITYNAKIIGRYSKNERQIDVLIEDEVAGFPVKIVIDAKFFSKNIDVKCVESFISMLDDVDASQGLLITQKGYSKAAINRAYYGPQTLELDILNFDDLLTHQGLGAIPYAGKNSILLSAPFGWVFDIQKCEGFIACLYQRGMTLEQAQKKKEWMYINFWEKDKNTSDITALVAIQNERMKSIYNNLSVNELRAPKRKDGCETYIRVAKFDELTGNEITGFVDYGDFIAFFVMFTPDEVLGRNVRKLSHLLQHSRSTKITFDNTTIIEQAEQELAEIFDPIQRAAKLNTIATWYSQMDDETNSMLYRRLCWEVYPEFYENISPLIRGELNQNNSDAAIDYSQKFFSLAPRNPRVMQDLLDIYESEQHWVHVEKLFERLKNEYAEDVEALGNLYFHFAIYLKNTENERGSVKHFKVAKKLFREVDEKHYVLQLIEDALRK
;
A
#
# COMPACT_ATOMS: atom_id res chain seq x y z
N MET A 1 11.02 33.04 6.59
CA MET A 1 10.15 32.94 7.77
C MET A 1 10.77 33.68 8.96
N LYS A 2 9.98 34.34 9.83
CA LYS A 2 10.46 34.82 11.14
C LYS A 2 10.19 33.76 12.22
N TRP A 3 10.88 33.84 13.36
CA TRP A 3 10.72 32.85 14.44
C TRP A 3 9.27 32.76 14.97
N MET A 4 8.55 33.87 15.09
CA MET A 4 7.13 33.87 15.48
C MET A 4 6.23 33.16 14.46
N ASP A 5 6.53 33.25 13.17
CA ASP A 5 5.75 32.57 12.13
C ASP A 5 5.98 31.05 12.25
N TYR A 6 7.22 30.65 12.52
CA TYR A 6 7.60 29.25 12.76
C TYR A 6 6.88 28.63 13.96
N GLU A 7 6.77 29.35 15.08
CA GLU A 7 6.02 28.85 16.23
C GLU A 7 4.51 28.74 15.94
N LYS A 8 3.94 29.68 15.19
CA LYS A 8 2.53 29.63 14.77
C LYS A 8 2.26 28.44 13.87
N GLU A 9 3.14 28.15 12.92
CA GLU A 9 3.01 26.96 12.06
C GLU A 9 3.07 25.67 12.88
N ILE A 10 3.93 25.60 13.91
CA ILE A 10 3.96 24.47 14.85
C ILE A 10 2.63 24.38 15.61
N HIS A 11 2.12 25.50 16.14
CA HIS A 11 0.83 25.52 16.82
C HIS A 11 -0.30 25.01 15.92
N GLU A 12 -0.44 25.57 14.71
CA GLU A 12 -1.46 25.16 13.73
C GLU A 12 -1.35 23.67 13.38
N TYR A 13 -0.12 23.18 13.18
CA TYR A 13 0.15 21.77 12.93
C TYR A 13 -0.41 20.89 14.06
N PHE A 14 -0.10 21.21 15.32
CA PHE A 14 -0.58 20.42 16.46
C PHE A 14 -2.11 20.55 16.64
N SER A 15 -2.68 21.73 16.42
CA SER A 15 -4.13 21.94 16.46
C SER A 15 -4.87 21.08 15.43
N GLN A 16 -4.32 20.94 14.22
CA GLN A 16 -4.90 20.08 13.18
C GLN A 16 -4.74 18.59 13.51
N MET A 17 -3.58 18.19 14.07
CA MET A 17 -3.28 16.80 14.38
C MET A 17 -4.06 16.27 15.60
N TYR A 18 -4.33 17.14 16.58
CA TYR A 18 -4.99 16.79 17.84
C TYR A 18 -6.20 17.71 18.11
N PRO A 19 -7.25 17.65 17.28
CA PRO A 19 -8.37 18.60 17.32
C PRO A 19 -9.21 18.52 18.60
N ASN A 20 -9.02 17.49 19.43
CA ASN A 20 -9.76 17.30 20.68
C ASN A 20 -8.96 17.75 21.92
N SER A 21 -7.68 18.11 21.77
CA SER A 21 -6.83 18.51 22.90
C SER A 21 -6.82 20.02 23.06
N THR A 22 -6.59 20.51 24.29
CA THR A 22 -6.46 21.95 24.55
C THR A 22 -5.05 22.38 24.19
N ILE A 23 -4.91 23.18 23.12
CA ILE A 23 -3.61 23.61 22.59
C ILE A 23 -3.56 25.13 22.66
N THR A 24 -2.58 25.65 23.41
CA THR A 24 -2.41 27.08 23.67
C THR A 24 -1.08 27.57 23.10
N TYR A 25 -1.14 28.56 22.21
CA TYR A 25 0.03 29.28 21.71
C TYR A 25 0.53 30.32 22.73
N ASN A 26 1.85 30.42 22.90
CA ASN A 26 2.52 31.39 23.76
C ASN A 26 1.97 31.39 25.21
N ALA A 27 1.88 30.20 25.80
CA ALA A 27 1.35 30.00 27.14
C ALA A 27 2.33 30.52 28.21
N LYS A 28 1.77 30.93 29.35
CA LYS A 28 2.51 31.45 30.49
C LYS A 28 2.18 30.63 31.73
N ILE A 29 3.19 29.95 32.28
CA ILE A 29 3.05 29.12 33.49
C ILE A 29 4.01 29.63 34.56
N ILE A 30 3.55 29.73 35.81
CA ILE A 30 4.42 30.04 36.94
C ILE A 30 5.26 28.81 37.30
N GLY A 31 6.58 28.95 37.27
CA GLY A 31 7.51 27.88 37.62
C GLY A 31 7.37 27.43 39.08
N ARG A 32 7.34 26.11 39.28
CA ARG A 32 7.26 25.44 40.57
C ARG A 32 8.44 25.78 41.46
N TYR A 33 9.65 25.83 40.92
CA TYR A 33 10.87 26.12 41.66
C TYR A 33 11.31 27.57 41.49
N SER A 34 11.30 28.08 40.25
CA SER A 34 11.78 29.43 39.94
C SER A 34 10.84 30.53 40.45
N LYS A 35 9.56 30.22 40.65
CA LYS A 35 8.48 31.16 41.02
C LYS A 35 8.30 32.34 40.05
N ASN A 36 8.90 32.25 38.87
CA ASN A 36 8.79 33.24 37.81
C ASN A 36 7.87 32.72 36.70
N GLU A 37 7.31 33.64 35.93
CA GLU A 37 6.55 33.30 34.72
C GLU A 37 7.48 32.72 33.65
N ARG A 38 7.17 31.51 33.18
CA ARG A 38 7.85 30.82 32.09
C ARG A 38 6.97 30.89 30.85
N GLN A 39 7.55 31.37 29.76
CA GLN A 39 6.93 31.35 28.45
C GLN A 39 7.11 29.96 27.83
N ILE A 40 6.04 29.44 27.23
CA ILE A 40 6.01 28.17 26.51
C ILE A 40 5.44 28.44 25.13
N ASP A 41 6.16 28.06 24.08
CA ASP A 41 5.78 28.40 22.70
C ASP A 41 4.46 27.72 22.32
N VAL A 42 4.33 26.42 22.59
CA VAL A 42 3.05 25.69 22.48
C VAL A 42 2.87 24.77 23.69
N LEU A 43 1.74 24.90 24.36
CA LEU A 43 1.34 24.06 25.48
C LEU A 43 0.15 23.19 25.06
N ILE A 44 0.27 21.88 25.24
CA ILE A 44 -0.85 20.95 25.09
C ILE A 44 -1.25 20.45 26.47
N GLU A 45 -2.52 20.63 26.81
CA GLU A 45 -3.13 20.18 28.05
C GLU A 45 -4.24 19.16 27.74
N ASP A 46 -4.20 18.05 28.46
CA ASP A 46 -5.19 16.99 28.38
C ASP A 46 -5.38 16.32 29.75
N GLU A 47 -6.38 15.45 29.87
CA GLU A 47 -6.64 14.68 31.08
C GLU A 47 -6.73 13.19 30.75
N VAL A 48 -5.90 12.38 31.42
CA VAL A 48 -5.89 10.93 31.25
C VAL A 48 -6.20 10.27 32.59
N ALA A 49 -7.37 9.62 32.67
CA ALA A 49 -7.84 8.94 33.88
C ALA A 49 -7.87 9.82 35.14
N GLY A 50 -8.27 11.08 35.01
CA GLY A 50 -8.29 12.03 36.14
C GLY A 50 -6.95 12.72 36.42
N PHE A 51 -5.88 12.37 35.70
CA PHE A 51 -4.57 12.99 35.87
C PHE A 51 -4.31 14.01 34.75
N PRO A 52 -3.91 15.25 35.10
CA PRO A 52 -3.57 16.24 34.10
C PRO A 52 -2.27 15.84 33.39
N VAL A 53 -2.29 15.94 32.07
CA VAL A 53 -1.14 15.74 31.19
C VAL A 53 -0.76 17.08 30.59
N LYS A 54 0.49 17.49 30.78
CA LYS A 54 1.06 18.71 30.18
C LYS A 54 2.20 18.33 29.24
N ILE A 55 2.04 18.63 27.96
CA ILE A 55 3.10 18.52 26.96
C ILE A 55 3.57 19.92 26.62
N VAL A 56 4.86 20.15 26.83
CA VAL A 56 5.49 21.44 26.58
C VAL A 56 6.29 21.33 25.30
N ILE A 57 6.05 22.26 24.39
CA ILE A 57 6.72 22.33 23.10
C ILE A 57 7.51 23.63 23.02
N ASP A 58 8.78 23.50 22.69
CA ASP A 58 9.72 24.62 22.53
C ASP A 58 10.32 24.58 21.12
N ALA A 59 10.15 25.68 20.38
CA ALA A 59 10.44 25.79 18.97
C ALA A 59 11.68 26.67 18.73
N LYS A 60 12.79 26.03 18.35
CA LYS A 60 14.06 26.71 18.11
C LYS A 60 14.30 26.94 16.62
N PHE A 61 13.98 28.16 16.20
CA PHE A 61 14.27 28.66 14.85
C PHE A 61 15.73 29.13 14.69
N PHE A 62 16.67 28.19 14.81
CA PHE A 62 18.11 28.47 14.68
C PHE A 62 18.65 28.06 13.31
N SER A 63 19.62 28.83 12.80
CA SER A 63 20.33 28.53 11.55
C SER A 63 21.40 27.44 11.67
N LYS A 64 21.62 26.90 12.88
CA LYS A 64 22.60 25.86 13.20
C LYS A 64 21.98 24.79 14.10
N ASN A 65 22.64 23.63 14.15
CA ASN A 65 22.20 22.54 15.01
C ASN A 65 22.18 22.95 16.49
N ILE A 66 21.18 22.44 17.21
CA ILE A 66 21.02 22.54 18.65
C ILE A 66 22.15 21.75 19.35
N ASP A 67 22.78 22.40 20.33
CA ASP A 67 23.78 21.79 21.19
C ASP A 67 23.17 21.23 22.49
N VAL A 68 24.00 20.57 23.28
CA VAL A 68 23.57 19.96 24.55
C VAL A 68 23.04 20.98 25.56
N LYS A 69 23.52 22.23 25.52
CA LYS A 69 23.14 23.27 26.48
C LYS A 69 21.69 23.70 26.31
N CYS A 70 21.24 23.80 25.07
CA CYS A 70 19.83 24.06 24.78
C CYS A 70 18.94 22.92 25.28
N VAL A 71 19.35 21.66 25.08
CA VAL A 71 18.63 20.49 25.59
C VAL A 71 18.55 20.51 27.12
N GLU A 72 19.66 20.79 27.82
CA GLU A 72 19.66 20.89 29.28
C GLU A 72 18.78 22.02 29.79
N SER A 73 18.83 23.19 29.14
CA SER A 73 17.98 24.34 29.50
C SER A 73 16.51 24.00 29.37
N PHE A 74 16.14 23.26 28.32
CA PHE A 74 14.77 22.81 28.10
C PHE A 74 14.34 21.77 29.16
N ILE A 75 15.18 20.78 29.47
CA ILE A 75 14.94 19.79 30.54
C ILE A 75 14.68 20.47 31.89
N SER A 76 15.50 21.48 32.24
CA SER A 76 15.29 22.26 33.46
C SER A 76 13.98 23.06 33.42
N MET A 77 13.53 23.52 32.25
CA MET A 77 12.24 24.18 32.10
C MET A 77 11.08 23.20 32.29
N LEU A 78 11.15 22.01 31.71
CA LEU A 78 10.13 20.95 31.86
C LEU A 78 9.91 20.58 33.33
N ASP A 79 11.00 20.44 34.09
CA ASP A 79 10.93 20.16 35.53
C ASP A 79 10.29 21.32 36.31
N ASP A 80 10.67 22.55 35.97
CA ASP A 80 10.14 23.75 36.62
C ASP A 80 8.65 23.98 36.33
N VAL A 81 8.14 23.59 35.17
CA VAL A 81 6.71 23.72 34.84
C VAL A 81 5.92 22.43 35.10
N ASP A 82 6.54 21.41 35.70
CA ASP A 82 5.93 20.12 36.04
C ASP A 82 5.29 19.47 34.80
N ALA A 83 6.05 19.43 33.69
CA ALA A 83 5.61 18.87 32.42
C ALA A 83 5.65 17.34 32.44
N SER A 84 4.65 16.70 31.87
CA SER A 84 4.60 15.24 31.70
C SER A 84 5.52 14.77 30.56
N GLN A 85 5.67 15.61 29.53
CA GLN A 85 6.53 15.34 28.38
C GLN A 85 7.01 16.65 27.75
N GLY A 86 8.21 16.63 27.19
CA GLY A 86 8.76 17.73 26.41
C GLY A 86 8.99 17.35 24.95
N LEU A 87 8.71 18.30 24.05
CA LEU A 87 9.06 18.21 22.65
C LEU A 87 9.87 19.43 22.25
N LEU A 88 11.16 19.24 21.99
CA LEU A 88 12.02 20.28 21.47
C LEU A 88 12.02 20.18 19.95
N ILE A 89 11.67 21.26 19.25
CA ILE A 89 11.56 21.30 17.80
C ILE A 89 12.59 22.26 17.22
N THR A 90 13.20 21.93 16.08
CA THR A 90 14.13 22.83 15.39
C THR A 90 14.03 22.79 13.88
N GLN A 91 14.45 23.86 13.21
CA GLN A 91 14.52 23.92 11.76
C GLN A 91 15.69 23.10 11.18
N LYS A 92 16.84 23.02 11.86
CA LYS A 92 18.08 22.46 11.26
C LYS A 92 18.48 21.08 11.77
N GLY A 93 18.48 20.89 13.09
CA GLY A 93 18.80 19.59 13.67
C GLY A 93 19.55 19.69 14.98
N TYR A 94 20.14 18.56 15.38
CA TYR A 94 20.78 18.38 16.68
C TYR A 94 22.22 17.90 16.51
N SER A 95 23.08 18.31 17.43
CA SER A 95 24.39 17.69 17.59
C SER A 95 24.25 16.26 18.13
N LYS A 96 25.22 15.38 17.85
CA LYS A 96 25.22 14.00 18.39
C LYS A 96 25.11 13.98 19.93
N ALA A 97 25.78 14.92 20.60
CA ALA A 97 25.71 15.06 22.06
C ALA A 97 24.31 15.43 22.55
N ALA A 98 23.60 16.32 21.84
CA ALA A 98 22.21 16.68 22.15
C ALA A 98 21.26 15.49 22.00
N ILE A 99 21.41 14.71 20.91
CA ILE A 99 20.62 13.49 20.69
C ILE A 99 20.85 12.48 21.82
N ASN A 100 22.11 12.20 22.14
CA ASN A 100 22.47 11.28 23.23
C ASN A 100 21.91 11.76 24.57
N ARG A 101 21.98 13.06 24.86
CA ARG A 101 21.48 13.61 26.12
C ARG A 101 19.96 13.48 26.26
N ALA A 102 19.20 13.65 25.17
CA ALA A 102 17.77 13.43 25.19
C ALA A 102 17.43 11.94 25.35
N TYR A 103 18.13 11.07 24.61
CA TYR A 103 17.86 9.63 24.61
C TYR A 103 18.22 8.92 25.92
N TYR A 104 19.39 9.21 26.50
CA TYR A 104 19.84 8.61 27.75
C TYR A 104 19.46 9.42 29.00
N GLY A 105 18.66 10.48 28.83
CA GLY A 105 18.24 11.36 29.90
C GLY A 105 17.17 10.78 30.82
N PRO A 106 17.00 11.31 32.05
CA PRO A 106 16.00 10.82 32.99
C PRO A 106 14.57 11.31 32.70
N GLN A 107 14.39 12.30 31.82
CA GLN A 107 13.08 12.86 31.45
C GLN A 107 12.61 12.34 30.10
N THR A 108 11.29 12.26 29.93
CA THR A 108 10.59 11.99 28.67
C THR A 108 10.71 13.19 27.72
N LEU A 109 11.86 13.29 27.04
CA LEU A 109 12.14 14.32 26.05
C LEU A 109 12.18 13.72 24.64
N GLU A 110 11.35 14.27 23.75
CA GLU A 110 11.43 14.01 22.31
C GLU A 110 12.12 15.18 21.60
N LEU A 111 12.95 14.85 20.61
CA LEU A 111 13.61 15.80 19.72
C LEU A 111 13.06 15.62 18.31
N ASP A 112 12.69 16.72 17.66
CA ASP A 112 12.25 16.66 16.26
C ASP A 112 12.72 17.82 15.40
N ILE A 113 12.91 17.54 14.12
CA ILE A 113 13.34 18.50 13.12
C ILE A 113 12.14 18.82 12.25
N LEU A 114 11.59 20.01 12.44
CA LEU A 114 10.55 20.55 11.58
C LEU A 114 11.10 21.71 10.77
N ASN A 115 11.46 21.46 9.52
CA ASN A 115 11.70 22.53 8.56
C ASN A 115 10.53 22.63 7.59
N PHE A 116 9.75 23.70 7.65
CA PHE A 116 8.63 23.92 6.73
C PHE A 116 9.11 24.42 5.36
N ASP A 117 10.32 25.00 5.28
CA ASP A 117 10.96 25.36 4.02
C ASP A 117 11.43 24.12 3.22
N ASP A 118 11.59 22.96 3.89
CA ASP A 118 12.04 21.71 3.26
C ASP A 118 10.89 20.87 2.69
N LEU A 119 9.66 21.39 2.65
CA LEU A 119 8.57 20.71 1.96
C LEU A 119 8.90 20.68 0.46
N LEU A 120 9.36 19.52 -0.01
CA LEU A 120 9.63 19.33 -1.43
C LEU A 120 8.32 19.48 -2.21
N THR A 121 8.41 19.81 -3.50
CA THR A 121 7.26 19.96 -4.42
C THR A 121 6.27 18.80 -4.36
N HIS A 122 6.73 17.62 -3.94
CA HIS A 122 5.95 16.39 -3.89
C HIS A 122 5.66 15.88 -2.47
N GLN A 123 5.79 16.72 -1.44
CA GLN A 123 5.48 16.34 -0.06
C GLN A 123 4.14 16.92 0.39
N GLY A 124 3.29 16.09 1.01
CA GLY A 124 1.98 16.50 1.53
C GLY A 124 1.82 16.19 3.02
N LEU A 125 1.10 17.04 3.75
CA LEU A 125 0.74 16.80 5.16
C LEU A 125 -0.54 15.95 5.33
N GLY A 126 -1.27 15.73 4.24
CA GLY A 126 -2.42 14.83 4.19
C GLY A 126 -2.46 14.10 2.86
N ALA A 127 -3.19 12.99 2.82
CA ALA A 127 -3.37 12.21 1.62
C ALA A 127 -4.76 11.55 1.58
N ILE A 128 -5.20 11.29 0.36
CA ILE A 128 -6.42 10.55 0.04
C ILE A 128 -6.02 9.33 -0.81
N PRO A 129 -5.27 8.35 -0.26
CA PRO A 129 -4.96 7.11 -0.98
C PRO A 129 -6.24 6.36 -1.32
N TYR A 130 -6.32 5.86 -2.55
CA TYR A 130 -7.47 5.13 -3.06
C TYR A 130 -7.07 3.92 -3.92
N ALA A 131 -7.91 2.89 -3.89
CA ALA A 131 -7.88 1.77 -4.84
C ALA A 131 -9.31 1.42 -5.23
N GLY A 132 -9.62 1.49 -6.52
CA GLY A 132 -11.00 1.53 -6.99
C GLY A 132 -11.74 2.69 -6.32
N LYS A 133 -12.89 2.41 -5.71
CA LYS A 133 -13.68 3.39 -4.95
C LYS A 133 -13.31 3.47 -3.47
N ASN A 134 -12.53 2.52 -2.96
CA ASN A 134 -12.13 2.50 -1.56
C ASN A 134 -11.04 3.53 -1.32
N SER A 135 -11.17 4.32 -0.27
CA SER A 135 -10.21 5.35 0.09
C SER A 135 -10.14 5.54 1.59
N ILE A 136 -9.01 6.06 2.05
CA ILE A 136 -8.87 6.55 3.43
C ILE A 136 -8.37 7.98 3.43
N LEU A 137 -8.87 8.80 4.35
CA LEU A 137 -8.36 10.13 4.65
C LEU A 137 -7.28 10.01 5.71
N LEU A 138 -6.11 10.56 5.41
CA LEU A 138 -4.94 10.50 6.29
C LEU A 138 -4.34 11.87 6.52
N SER A 139 -3.87 12.06 7.76
CA SER A 139 -2.95 13.13 8.13
C SER A 139 -1.59 12.51 8.44
N ALA A 140 -0.53 13.15 7.95
CA ALA A 140 0.82 12.65 8.14
C ALA A 140 1.20 12.79 9.62
N PRO A 141 1.77 11.74 10.25
CA PRO A 141 2.25 11.84 11.61
C PRO A 141 3.34 12.91 11.75
N PHE A 142 3.54 13.39 12.97
CA PHE A 142 4.53 14.42 13.28
C PHE A 142 5.90 14.14 12.66
N GLY A 143 6.45 15.15 11.99
CA GLY A 143 7.75 15.09 11.30
C GLY A 143 7.79 14.25 10.00
N TRP A 144 6.67 13.62 9.61
CA TRP A 144 6.56 12.84 8.38
C TRP A 144 5.64 13.53 7.37
N VAL A 145 5.78 13.14 6.10
CA VAL A 145 5.03 13.65 4.96
C VAL A 145 4.68 12.50 4.04
N PHE A 146 3.55 12.63 3.33
CA PHE A 146 3.21 11.76 2.21
C PHE A 146 4.01 12.17 0.97
N ASP A 147 4.47 11.18 0.21
CA ASP A 147 4.91 11.39 -1.17
C ASP A 147 3.65 11.45 -2.05
N ILE A 148 3.47 12.54 -2.78
CA ILE A 148 2.33 12.69 -3.70
C ILE A 148 2.63 12.14 -5.10
N GLN A 149 3.85 11.65 -5.35
CA GLN A 149 4.17 10.94 -6.58
C GLN A 149 3.53 9.55 -6.57
N LYS A 150 3.08 9.13 -7.75
CA LYS A 150 2.66 7.73 -7.95
C LYS A 150 3.91 6.86 -8.01
N CYS A 151 3.93 5.78 -7.24
CA CYS A 151 4.96 4.76 -7.27
C CYS A 151 4.33 3.40 -7.54
N GLU A 152 5.06 2.54 -8.25
CA GLU A 152 4.61 1.16 -8.43
C GLU A 152 4.76 0.35 -7.14
N GLY A 153 3.80 -0.55 -6.89
CA GLY A 153 3.83 -1.49 -5.77
C GLY A 153 3.10 -1.05 -4.50
N PHE A 154 2.78 0.24 -4.34
CA PHE A 154 1.99 0.73 -3.20
C PHE A 154 1.11 1.94 -3.54
N ILE A 155 -0.03 2.07 -2.84
CA ILE A 155 -1.01 3.14 -3.07
C ILE A 155 -0.46 4.51 -2.62
N ALA A 156 0.22 4.52 -1.48
CA ALA A 156 0.85 5.72 -0.94
C ALA A 156 2.06 5.36 -0.08
N CYS A 157 2.99 6.28 0.07
CA CYS A 157 4.07 6.15 1.03
C CYS A 157 4.29 7.46 1.79
N LEU A 158 4.97 7.32 2.92
CA LEU A 158 5.31 8.42 3.80
C LEU A 158 6.66 8.18 4.45
N TYR A 159 7.36 9.27 4.73
CA TYR A 159 8.70 9.26 5.29
C TYR A 159 8.99 10.60 5.96
N GLN A 160 10.16 10.72 6.58
CA GLN A 160 10.58 11.97 7.23
C GLN A 160 10.62 13.13 6.22
N ARG A 161 10.06 14.28 6.62
CA ARG A 161 10.06 15.51 5.82
C ARG A 161 11.46 15.93 5.36
N GLY A 162 11.54 16.56 4.19
CA GLY A 162 12.80 17.01 3.60
C GLY A 162 13.65 15.89 2.99
N MET A 163 13.20 14.64 3.04
CA MET A 163 13.84 13.52 2.34
C MET A 163 13.12 13.18 1.04
N THR A 164 13.85 12.56 0.12
CA THR A 164 13.26 11.78 -0.97
C THR A 164 12.95 10.37 -0.49
N LEU A 165 12.04 9.66 -1.18
CA LEU A 165 11.77 8.25 -0.92
C LEU A 165 13.05 7.40 -0.91
N GLU A 166 13.95 7.62 -1.88
CA GLU A 166 15.21 6.88 -1.99
C GLU A 166 16.10 7.07 -0.73
N GLN A 167 16.19 8.30 -0.21
CA GLN A 167 16.94 8.60 1.01
C GLN A 167 16.31 7.93 2.24
N ALA A 168 14.98 7.93 2.33
CA ALA A 168 14.25 7.30 3.43
C ALA A 168 14.38 5.77 3.41
N GLN A 169 14.36 5.17 2.21
CA GLN A 169 14.62 3.74 2.01
C GLN A 169 16.05 3.34 2.41
N LYS A 170 17.06 4.15 2.05
CA LYS A 170 18.45 3.94 2.50
C LYS A 170 18.59 3.99 4.03
N LYS A 171 17.82 4.86 4.69
CA LYS A 171 17.74 4.94 6.15
C LYS A 171 16.86 3.85 6.79
N LYS A 172 16.10 3.12 5.97
CA LYS A 172 15.10 2.15 6.42
C LYS A 172 14.10 2.76 7.40
N GLU A 173 13.73 4.02 7.18
CA GLU A 173 12.78 4.76 8.00
C GLU A 173 11.72 5.38 7.09
N TRP A 174 10.74 4.56 6.73
CA TRP A 174 9.66 4.92 5.82
C TRP A 174 8.50 3.93 5.96
N MET A 175 7.34 4.28 5.40
CA MET A 175 6.15 3.45 5.44
C MET A 175 5.42 3.53 4.10
N TYR A 176 4.81 2.43 3.69
CA TYR A 176 3.87 2.40 2.58
C TYR A 176 2.51 1.84 3.00
N ILE A 177 1.51 2.13 2.18
CA ILE A 177 0.11 1.82 2.44
C ILE A 177 -0.44 1.05 1.26
N ASN A 178 -1.16 -0.03 1.55
CA ASN A 178 -1.91 -0.82 0.58
C ASN A 178 -3.28 -1.21 1.14
N PHE A 179 -4.20 -1.51 0.23
CA PHE A 179 -5.51 -2.05 0.57
C PHE A 179 -5.60 -3.51 0.14
N TRP A 180 -6.39 -4.25 0.89
CA TRP A 180 -6.82 -5.59 0.55
C TRP A 180 -8.34 -5.60 0.46
N GLU A 181 -8.87 -5.85 -0.73
CA GLU A 181 -10.30 -6.07 -0.92
C GLU A 181 -10.64 -7.46 -0.40
N LYS A 182 -11.67 -7.54 0.45
CA LYS A 182 -12.05 -8.80 1.07
C LYS A 182 -12.73 -9.72 0.07
N ASP A 183 -12.43 -11.00 0.19
CA ASP A 183 -13.06 -12.06 -0.58
C ASP A 183 -13.46 -13.22 0.33
N LYS A 184 -13.94 -14.33 -0.27
CA LYS A 184 -14.34 -15.53 0.47
C LYS A 184 -13.17 -16.17 1.26
N ASN A 185 -11.94 -15.99 0.80
CA ASN A 185 -10.75 -16.62 1.36
C ASN A 185 -10.07 -15.73 2.41
N THR A 186 -10.24 -14.41 2.30
CA THR A 186 -9.59 -13.40 3.14
C THR A 186 -10.61 -12.37 3.59
N SER A 187 -11.43 -12.74 4.58
CA SER A 187 -12.55 -11.93 5.07
C SER A 187 -12.22 -10.97 6.21
N ASP A 188 -11.07 -11.15 6.86
CA ASP A 188 -10.67 -10.39 8.05
C ASP A 188 -9.14 -10.26 8.16
N ILE A 189 -8.71 -9.47 9.16
CA ILE A 189 -7.29 -9.22 9.42
C ILE A 189 -6.54 -10.51 9.74
N THR A 190 -7.15 -11.45 10.46
CA THR A 190 -6.48 -12.69 10.87
C THR A 190 -6.14 -13.54 9.66
N ALA A 191 -7.10 -13.72 8.75
CA ALA A 191 -6.90 -14.43 7.50
C ALA A 191 -5.81 -13.76 6.63
N LEU A 192 -5.85 -12.43 6.51
CA LEU A 192 -4.87 -11.68 5.72
C LEU A 192 -3.46 -11.82 6.30
N VAL A 193 -3.33 -11.69 7.63
CA VAL A 193 -2.05 -11.84 8.33
C VAL A 193 -1.49 -13.24 8.14
N ALA A 194 -2.32 -14.28 8.18
CA ALA A 194 -1.91 -15.67 7.96
C ALA A 194 -1.31 -15.86 6.56
N ILE A 195 -2.03 -15.43 5.51
CA ILE A 195 -1.57 -15.54 4.11
C ILE A 195 -0.25 -14.78 3.90
N GLN A 196 -0.17 -13.55 4.42
CA GLN A 196 1.05 -12.75 4.31
C GLN A 196 2.22 -13.41 5.05
N ASN A 197 2.00 -13.96 6.25
CA ASN A 197 3.04 -14.65 7.02
C ASN A 197 3.53 -15.92 6.30
N GLU A 198 2.63 -16.70 5.69
CA GLU A 198 3.02 -17.87 4.89
C GLU A 198 3.87 -17.49 3.68
N ARG A 199 3.49 -16.43 2.97
CA ARG A 199 4.29 -15.89 1.87
C ARG A 199 5.66 -15.39 2.33
N MET A 200 5.74 -14.73 3.48
CA MET A 200 7.02 -14.30 4.04
C MET A 200 7.92 -15.49 4.41
N LYS A 201 7.37 -16.56 4.98
CA LYS A 201 8.12 -17.78 5.34
C LYS A 201 8.73 -18.49 4.13
N SER A 202 8.11 -18.38 2.95
CA SER A 202 8.64 -19.00 1.73
C SER A 202 9.75 -18.17 1.06
N ILE A 203 9.88 -16.90 1.42
CA ILE A 203 10.82 -15.95 0.80
C ILE A 203 12.02 -15.66 1.72
N TYR A 204 11.78 -15.51 3.02
CA TYR A 204 12.77 -14.99 3.97
C TYR A 204 13.27 -16.04 4.96
N ASN A 205 14.55 -15.93 5.31
CA ASN A 205 15.19 -16.82 6.27
C ASN A 205 15.00 -16.34 7.72
N ASN A 206 14.87 -17.30 8.64
CA ASN A 206 14.75 -17.06 10.08
C ASN A 206 13.63 -16.07 10.48
N LEU A 207 12.50 -16.11 9.75
CA LEU A 207 11.36 -15.26 10.03
C LEU A 207 10.83 -15.48 11.46
N SER A 208 10.79 -14.41 12.23
CA SER A 208 10.07 -14.33 13.50
C SER A 208 9.00 -13.23 13.43
N VAL A 209 7.80 -13.56 13.88
CA VAL A 209 6.65 -12.64 13.88
C VAL A 209 6.12 -12.53 15.30
N ASN A 210 5.96 -11.30 15.77
CA ASN A 210 5.40 -11.00 17.09
C ASN A 210 4.29 -9.96 16.96
N GLU A 211 3.28 -10.08 17.82
CA GLU A 211 2.19 -9.11 17.91
C GLU A 211 2.58 -7.94 18.83
N LEU A 212 2.17 -6.73 18.45
CA LEU A 212 2.23 -5.54 19.31
C LEU A 212 0.82 -5.08 19.67
N ARG A 213 0.71 -4.37 20.78
CA ARG A 213 -0.53 -3.73 21.20
C ARG A 213 -0.99 -2.70 20.16
N ALA A 214 -2.13 -2.96 19.53
CA ALA A 214 -2.77 -2.04 18.59
C ALA A 214 -3.65 -0.98 19.30
N PRO A 215 -3.85 0.21 18.70
CA PRO A 215 -4.69 1.25 19.28
C PRO A 215 -6.18 0.92 19.12
N LYS A 216 -6.97 1.14 20.17
CA LYS A 216 -8.43 1.05 20.08
C LYS A 216 -8.97 2.26 19.33
N ARG A 217 -9.91 2.02 18.40
CA ARG A 217 -10.57 3.08 17.63
C ARG A 217 -11.93 3.43 18.22
N LYS A 218 -12.32 4.70 18.07
CA LYS A 218 -13.63 5.21 18.55
C LYS A 218 -14.80 4.72 17.71
N ASP A 219 -14.56 4.44 16.43
CA ASP A 219 -15.55 3.94 15.48
C ASP A 219 -15.74 2.41 15.54
N GLY A 220 -14.99 1.71 16.40
CA GLY A 220 -15.11 0.27 16.59
C GLY A 220 -14.41 -0.57 15.52
N CYS A 221 -13.77 0.04 14.51
CA CYS A 221 -12.95 -0.68 13.53
C CYS A 221 -11.83 -1.45 14.23
N GLU A 222 -11.63 -2.70 13.81
CA GLU A 222 -10.58 -3.57 14.34
C GLU A 222 -9.20 -3.08 13.88
N THR A 223 -8.22 -3.20 14.77
CA THR A 223 -6.82 -2.87 14.48
C THR A 223 -5.91 -3.99 14.96
N TYR A 224 -4.80 -4.17 14.23
CA TYR A 224 -3.79 -5.16 14.56
C TYR A 224 -2.40 -4.60 14.23
N ILE A 225 -1.38 -4.98 14.99
CA ILE A 225 0.01 -4.63 14.70
C ILE A 225 0.87 -5.88 14.86
N ARG A 226 1.69 -6.18 13.84
CA ARG A 226 2.77 -7.17 13.96
C ARG A 226 4.12 -6.55 13.67
N VAL A 227 5.16 -7.17 14.22
CA VAL A 227 6.56 -6.96 13.87
C VAL A 227 7.09 -8.25 13.28
N ALA A 228 7.71 -8.14 12.11
CA ALA A 228 8.45 -9.22 11.46
C ALA A 228 9.95 -8.91 11.47
N LYS A 229 10.75 -9.91 11.85
CA LYS A 229 12.23 -9.88 11.78
C LYS A 229 12.71 -11.07 10.99
N PHE A 230 13.65 -10.83 10.07
CA PHE A 230 14.24 -11.82 9.18
C PHE A 230 15.62 -11.34 8.71
N ASP A 231 16.47 -12.27 8.27
CA ASP A 231 17.90 -12.01 8.06
C ASP A 231 18.19 -11.01 6.92
N GLU A 232 17.34 -11.00 5.89
CA GLU A 232 17.51 -10.14 4.71
C GLU A 232 17.26 -8.66 5.02
N LEU A 233 16.56 -8.36 6.13
CA LEU A 233 16.28 -7.00 6.57
C LEU A 233 17.11 -6.63 7.80
N THR A 234 17.98 -5.66 7.59
CA THR A 234 18.63 -4.92 8.65
C THR A 234 17.62 -3.95 9.29
N GLY A 235 17.06 -4.28 10.46
CA GLY A 235 16.06 -3.46 11.18
C GLY A 235 14.75 -4.22 11.47
N ASN A 236 13.61 -3.51 11.47
CA ASN A 236 12.30 -4.10 11.70
C ASN A 236 11.34 -3.77 10.55
N GLU A 237 10.54 -4.75 10.15
CA GLU A 237 9.30 -4.53 9.40
C GLU A 237 8.12 -4.57 10.37
N ILE A 238 7.29 -3.54 10.37
CA ILE A 238 6.10 -3.46 11.23
C ILE A 238 4.90 -3.23 10.33
N THR A 239 3.90 -4.09 10.45
CA THR A 239 2.65 -3.91 9.71
C THR A 239 1.51 -3.61 10.66
N GLY A 240 0.87 -2.46 10.47
CA GLY A 240 -0.38 -2.10 11.12
C GLY A 240 -1.57 -2.32 10.19
N PHE A 241 -2.70 -2.77 10.71
CA PHE A 241 -3.90 -3.07 9.95
C PHE A 241 -5.10 -2.33 10.53
N VAL A 242 -6.03 -1.93 9.67
CA VAL A 242 -7.37 -1.44 10.03
C VAL A 242 -8.40 -2.12 9.14
N ASP A 243 -9.42 -2.71 9.75
CA ASP A 243 -10.57 -3.29 9.04
C ASP A 243 -11.70 -2.27 8.92
N TYR A 244 -12.04 -1.89 7.68
CA TYR A 244 -13.11 -0.93 7.38
C TYR A 244 -14.42 -1.58 6.92
N GLY A 245 -14.59 -2.89 7.13
CA GLY A 245 -15.75 -3.64 6.66
C GLY A 245 -15.53 -4.19 5.26
N ASP A 246 -15.50 -3.32 4.24
CA ASP A 246 -15.38 -3.71 2.82
C ASP A 246 -13.94 -4.10 2.41
N PHE A 247 -12.95 -3.48 3.06
CA PHE A 247 -11.53 -3.67 2.76
C PHE A 247 -10.69 -3.50 4.02
N ILE A 248 -9.47 -4.05 3.97
CA ILE A 248 -8.47 -3.90 5.03
C ILE A 248 -7.39 -2.96 4.50
N ALA A 249 -7.14 -1.87 5.23
CA ALA A 249 -5.96 -1.04 4.98
C ALA A 249 -4.79 -1.54 5.81
N PHE A 250 -3.61 -1.69 5.22
CA PHE A 250 -2.41 -2.06 5.94
C PHE A 250 -1.24 -1.14 5.61
N PHE A 251 -0.47 -0.86 6.66
CA PHE A 251 0.59 0.14 6.72
C PHE A 251 1.87 -0.59 7.06
N VAL A 252 2.75 -0.76 6.07
CA VAL A 252 4.02 -1.48 6.24
C VAL A 252 5.12 -0.46 6.45
N MET A 253 5.74 -0.51 7.62
CA MET A 253 6.77 0.42 8.06
C MET A 253 8.09 -0.30 8.24
N PHE A 254 9.13 0.26 7.65
CA PHE A 254 10.50 -0.12 7.94
C PHE A 254 11.07 0.87 8.95
N THR A 255 11.72 0.36 10.00
CA THR A 255 12.32 1.20 11.03
C THR A 255 13.59 0.58 11.63
N PRO A 256 14.64 1.38 11.90
CA PRO A 256 15.76 0.96 12.74
C PRO A 256 15.31 0.74 14.20
N ASP A 257 16.08 -0.05 14.96
CA ASP A 257 15.79 -0.35 16.37
C ASP A 257 15.85 0.91 17.25
N GLU A 258 16.74 1.85 16.94
CA GLU A 258 17.01 3.06 17.75
C GLU A 258 15.80 4.01 17.83
N VAL A 259 14.95 3.99 16.80
CA VAL A 259 13.78 4.87 16.66
C VAL A 259 12.45 4.09 16.65
N LEU A 260 12.51 2.79 16.92
CA LEU A 260 11.38 1.86 16.91
C LEU A 260 10.18 2.38 17.71
N GLY A 261 10.40 2.75 18.98
CA GLY A 261 9.33 3.20 19.87
C GLY A 261 8.62 4.48 19.37
N ARG A 262 9.39 5.41 18.78
CA ARG A 262 8.85 6.63 18.17
C ARG A 262 8.01 6.29 16.95
N ASN A 263 8.51 5.42 16.08
CA ASN A 263 7.85 5.11 14.82
C ASN A 263 6.59 4.24 15.01
N VAL A 264 6.57 3.37 16.03
CA VAL A 264 5.35 2.65 16.45
C VAL A 264 4.26 3.61 16.92
N ARG A 265 4.60 4.74 17.57
CA ARG A 265 3.61 5.78 17.91
C ARG A 265 3.05 6.46 16.65
N LYS A 266 3.90 6.71 15.63
CA LYS A 266 3.46 7.28 14.34
C LYS A 266 2.52 6.34 13.59
N LEU A 267 2.85 5.04 13.54
CA LEU A 267 1.98 4.01 12.99
C LEU A 267 0.65 3.96 13.76
N SER A 268 0.69 3.89 15.09
CA SER A 268 -0.51 3.88 15.93
C SER A 268 -1.39 5.11 15.69
N HIS A 269 -0.80 6.29 15.47
CA HIS A 269 -1.54 7.49 15.13
C HIS A 269 -2.33 7.33 13.82
N LEU A 270 -1.71 6.79 12.77
CA LEU A 270 -2.39 6.51 11.50
C LEU A 270 -3.53 5.52 11.72
N LEU A 271 -3.26 4.40 12.38
CA LEU A 271 -4.27 3.37 12.66
C LEU A 271 -5.43 3.87 13.52
N GLN A 272 -5.24 4.92 14.31
CA GLN A 272 -6.28 5.47 15.20
C GLN A 272 -7.12 6.56 14.52
N HIS A 273 -6.53 7.35 13.61
CA HIS A 273 -7.15 8.56 13.08
C HIS A 273 -7.49 8.51 11.59
N SER A 274 -7.02 7.49 10.87
CA SER A 274 -7.41 7.25 9.46
C SER A 274 -8.92 7.04 9.32
N ARG A 275 -9.57 7.64 8.33
CA ARG A 275 -11.02 7.49 8.13
C ARG A 275 -11.34 6.94 6.75
N SER A 276 -12.15 5.90 6.66
CA SER A 276 -12.62 5.39 5.38
C SER A 276 -13.58 6.39 4.71
N THR A 277 -13.48 6.48 3.39
CA THR A 277 -14.38 7.23 2.51
C THR A 277 -14.49 6.52 1.16
N LYS A 278 -15.43 6.95 0.32
CA LYS A 278 -15.57 6.47 -1.05
C LYS A 278 -15.18 7.57 -2.03
N ILE A 279 -14.47 7.20 -3.09
CA ILE A 279 -14.18 8.08 -4.22
C ILE A 279 -15.30 7.93 -5.25
N THR A 280 -15.79 9.07 -5.71
CA THR A 280 -16.64 9.17 -6.89
C THR A 280 -15.81 9.78 -8.00
N PHE A 281 -15.70 9.07 -9.12
CA PHE A 281 -15.01 9.58 -10.30
C PHE A 281 -16.01 10.28 -11.21
N ASP A 282 -15.64 11.46 -11.67
CA ASP A 282 -16.29 12.15 -12.78
C ASP A 282 -15.22 12.47 -13.81
N ASN A 283 -15.14 11.63 -14.83
CA ASN A 283 -14.16 11.73 -15.91
C ASN A 283 -14.78 12.31 -17.19
N THR A 284 -16.02 12.83 -17.17
CA THR A 284 -16.75 13.23 -18.38
C THR A 284 -15.94 14.21 -19.24
N THR A 285 -15.41 15.29 -18.65
CA THR A 285 -14.66 16.31 -19.40
C THR A 285 -13.37 15.78 -20.02
N ILE A 286 -12.64 14.91 -19.31
CA ILE A 286 -11.37 14.36 -19.84
C ILE A 286 -11.61 13.29 -20.90
N ILE A 287 -12.72 12.56 -20.80
CA ILE A 287 -13.16 11.62 -21.83
C ILE A 287 -13.50 12.38 -23.12
N GLU A 288 -14.34 13.43 -23.04
CA GLU A 288 -14.72 14.24 -24.20
C GLU A 288 -13.48 14.81 -24.94
N GLN A 289 -12.47 15.25 -24.19
CA GLN A 289 -11.21 15.71 -24.75
C GLN A 289 -10.44 14.57 -25.43
N ALA A 290 -10.30 13.43 -24.76
CA ALA A 290 -9.58 12.27 -25.30
C ALA A 290 -10.27 11.68 -26.55
N GLU A 291 -11.60 11.74 -26.63
CA GLU A 291 -12.38 11.33 -27.79
C GLU A 291 -12.11 12.22 -29.01
N GLN A 292 -11.94 13.54 -28.80
CA GLN A 292 -11.54 14.46 -29.87
C GLN A 292 -10.12 14.17 -30.37
N GLU A 293 -9.19 13.95 -29.44
CA GLU A 293 -7.79 13.61 -29.75
C GLU A 293 -7.66 12.30 -30.55
N LEU A 294 -8.55 11.32 -30.32
CA LEU A 294 -8.53 10.05 -31.05
C LEU A 294 -8.60 10.22 -32.57
N ALA A 295 -9.22 11.30 -33.08
CA ALA A 295 -9.29 11.55 -34.52
C ALA A 295 -7.90 11.81 -35.14
N GLU A 296 -6.93 12.25 -34.34
CA GLU A 296 -5.60 12.68 -34.78
C GLU A 296 -4.52 11.60 -34.56
N ILE A 297 -4.84 10.52 -33.83
CA ILE A 297 -3.90 9.44 -33.53
C ILE A 297 -4.00 8.33 -34.59
N PHE A 298 -2.98 8.27 -35.46
CA PHE A 298 -2.88 7.26 -36.53
C PHE A 298 -2.07 6.02 -36.15
N ASP A 299 -1.15 6.13 -35.17
CA ASP A 299 -0.38 4.99 -34.70
C ASP A 299 -1.29 4.01 -33.94
N PRO A 300 -1.38 2.72 -34.37
CA PRO A 300 -2.32 1.78 -33.77
C PRO A 300 -2.09 1.52 -32.27
N ILE A 301 -0.83 1.53 -31.82
CA ILE A 301 -0.48 1.26 -30.42
C ILE A 301 -0.88 2.45 -29.55
N GLN A 302 -0.54 3.67 -29.95
CA GLN A 302 -0.96 4.89 -29.25
C GLN A 302 -2.49 5.04 -29.24
N ARG A 303 -3.14 4.69 -30.35
CA ARG A 303 -4.60 4.72 -30.45
C ARG A 303 -5.25 3.70 -29.51
N ALA A 304 -4.74 2.47 -29.47
CA ALA A 304 -5.21 1.45 -28.54
C ALA A 304 -4.98 1.86 -27.07
N ALA A 305 -3.83 2.44 -26.74
CA ALA A 305 -3.53 2.96 -25.40
C ALA A 305 -4.52 4.05 -24.97
N LYS A 306 -4.87 4.98 -25.88
CA LYS A 306 -5.87 6.02 -25.63
C LYS A 306 -7.27 5.42 -25.44
N LEU A 307 -7.69 4.47 -26.30
CA LEU A 307 -8.96 3.76 -26.17
C LEU A 307 -9.07 2.99 -24.84
N ASN A 308 -8.00 2.30 -24.42
CA ASN A 308 -7.94 1.60 -23.13
C ASN A 308 -8.05 2.58 -21.95
N THR A 309 -7.44 3.77 -22.08
CA THR A 309 -7.55 4.83 -21.07
C THR A 309 -9.00 5.30 -20.93
N ILE A 310 -9.68 5.58 -22.05
CA ILE A 310 -11.09 5.99 -22.06
C ILE A 310 -11.99 4.89 -21.46
N ALA A 311 -11.79 3.62 -21.87
CA ALA A 311 -12.50 2.49 -21.30
C ALA A 311 -12.34 2.41 -19.76
N THR A 312 -11.12 2.64 -19.27
CA THR A 312 -10.82 2.64 -17.84
C THR A 312 -11.53 3.78 -17.12
N TRP A 313 -11.61 4.97 -17.71
CA TRP A 313 -12.34 6.09 -17.11
C TRP A 313 -13.85 5.87 -17.04
N TYR A 314 -14.46 5.27 -18.07
CA TYR A 314 -15.87 4.87 -18.01
C TYR A 314 -16.10 3.80 -16.94
N SER A 315 -15.21 2.80 -16.85
CA SER A 315 -15.27 1.76 -15.81
C SER A 315 -15.20 2.35 -14.40
N GLN A 316 -14.35 3.37 -14.18
CA GLN A 316 -14.28 4.10 -12.90
C GLN A 316 -15.56 4.86 -12.56
N MET A 317 -16.34 5.26 -13.56
CA MET A 317 -17.65 5.92 -13.42
C MET A 317 -18.82 4.93 -13.36
N ASP A 318 -18.55 3.62 -13.27
CA ASP A 318 -19.54 2.52 -13.36
C ASP A 318 -20.33 2.47 -14.68
N ASP A 319 -19.86 3.14 -15.72
CA ASP A 319 -20.47 3.07 -17.05
C ASP A 319 -19.91 1.86 -17.82
N GLU A 320 -20.43 0.69 -17.47
CA GLU A 320 -19.97 -0.57 -18.06
C GLU A 320 -20.31 -0.67 -19.56
N THR A 321 -21.33 0.04 -20.01
CA THR A 321 -21.75 0.04 -21.43
C THR A 321 -20.69 0.72 -22.29
N ASN A 322 -20.30 1.95 -21.93
CA ASN A 322 -19.27 2.68 -22.66
C ASN A 322 -17.87 2.10 -22.41
N SER A 323 -17.57 1.67 -21.18
CA SER A 323 -16.34 0.91 -20.87
C SER A 323 -16.14 -0.22 -21.89
N MET A 324 -17.13 -1.11 -22.02
CA MET A 324 -17.03 -2.26 -22.92
C MET A 324 -17.03 -1.90 -24.41
N LEU A 325 -17.73 -0.84 -24.81
CA LEU A 325 -17.62 -0.30 -26.17
C LEU A 325 -16.15 0.05 -26.49
N TYR A 326 -15.50 0.83 -25.63
CA TYR A 326 -14.12 1.25 -25.84
C TYR A 326 -13.11 0.11 -25.71
N ARG A 327 -13.36 -0.90 -24.87
CA ARG A 327 -12.52 -2.11 -24.81
C ARG A 327 -12.58 -2.92 -26.11
N ARG A 328 -13.77 -3.06 -26.71
CA ARG A 328 -13.94 -3.73 -28.00
C ARG A 328 -13.26 -2.95 -29.13
N LEU A 329 -13.41 -1.62 -29.16
CA LEU A 329 -12.70 -0.77 -30.12
C LEU A 329 -11.18 -0.86 -29.96
N CYS A 330 -10.67 -0.88 -28.73
CA CYS A 330 -9.24 -1.08 -28.46
C CYS A 330 -8.76 -2.42 -29.04
N TRP A 331 -9.52 -3.49 -28.83
CA TRP A 331 -9.24 -4.80 -29.40
C TRP A 331 -9.25 -4.80 -30.93
N GLU A 332 -10.20 -4.14 -31.57
CA GLU A 332 -10.26 -4.02 -33.04
C GLU A 332 -9.04 -3.30 -33.62
N VAL A 333 -8.50 -2.31 -32.90
CA VAL A 333 -7.32 -1.54 -33.32
C VAL A 333 -6.02 -2.32 -33.10
N TYR A 334 -5.84 -2.91 -31.91
CA TYR A 334 -4.62 -3.62 -31.55
C TYR A 334 -4.91 -4.77 -30.57
N PRO A 335 -5.23 -5.99 -31.06
CA PRO A 335 -5.55 -7.16 -30.22
C PRO A 335 -4.44 -7.56 -29.23
N GLU A 336 -3.19 -7.24 -29.56
CA GLU A 336 -2.02 -7.52 -28.73
C GLU A 336 -1.85 -6.53 -27.56
N PHE A 337 -2.76 -5.57 -27.38
CA PHE A 337 -2.71 -4.61 -26.28
C PHE A 337 -3.03 -5.29 -24.95
N TYR A 338 -2.00 -5.87 -24.33
CA TYR A 338 -2.09 -6.77 -23.19
C TYR A 338 -2.94 -6.24 -22.02
N GLU A 339 -2.82 -4.95 -21.70
CA GLU A 339 -3.56 -4.32 -20.59
C GLU A 339 -5.08 -4.34 -20.79
N ASN A 340 -5.57 -4.45 -22.04
CA ASN A 340 -7.00 -4.47 -22.34
C ASN A 340 -7.60 -5.88 -22.29
N ILE A 341 -6.79 -6.93 -22.36
CA ILE A 341 -7.26 -8.31 -22.58
C ILE A 341 -8.06 -8.84 -21.39
N SER A 342 -7.47 -8.79 -20.19
CA SER A 342 -8.13 -9.27 -18.97
C SER A 342 -9.43 -8.51 -18.67
N PRO A 343 -9.45 -7.16 -18.68
CA PRO A 343 -10.69 -6.42 -18.50
C PRO A 343 -11.75 -6.68 -19.58
N LEU A 344 -11.36 -6.87 -20.84
CA LEU A 344 -12.29 -7.17 -21.93
C LEU A 344 -12.97 -8.53 -21.71
N ILE A 345 -12.19 -9.59 -21.48
CA ILE A 345 -12.74 -10.94 -21.28
C ILE A 345 -13.61 -10.99 -20.03
N ARG A 346 -13.16 -10.39 -18.91
CA ARG A 346 -13.97 -10.31 -17.67
C ARG A 346 -15.26 -9.52 -17.89
N GLY A 347 -15.22 -8.42 -18.62
CA GLY A 347 -16.41 -7.63 -18.94
C GLY A 347 -17.44 -8.42 -19.75
N GLU A 348 -17.00 -9.19 -20.76
CA GLU A 348 -17.90 -10.07 -21.51
C GLU A 348 -18.52 -11.17 -20.63
N LEU A 349 -17.73 -11.79 -19.75
CA LEU A 349 -18.23 -12.79 -18.79
C LEU A 349 -19.28 -12.19 -17.85
N ASN A 350 -19.03 -10.99 -17.31
CA ASN A 350 -19.95 -10.27 -16.44
C ASN A 350 -21.25 -9.87 -17.15
N GLN A 351 -21.21 -9.64 -18.46
CA GLN A 351 -22.39 -9.38 -19.30
C GLN A 351 -23.09 -10.68 -19.77
N ASN A 352 -22.66 -11.85 -19.29
CA ASN A 352 -23.11 -13.18 -19.74
C ASN A 352 -22.85 -13.48 -21.23
N ASN A 353 -21.94 -12.76 -21.87
CA ASN A 353 -21.51 -12.97 -23.26
C ASN A 353 -20.37 -14.00 -23.35
N SER A 354 -20.59 -15.19 -22.76
CA SER A 354 -19.53 -16.21 -22.62
C SER A 354 -18.91 -16.67 -23.95
N ASP A 355 -19.66 -16.68 -25.05
CA ASP A 355 -19.12 -17.03 -26.37
C ASP A 355 -18.11 -15.99 -26.86
N ALA A 356 -18.40 -14.70 -26.69
CA ALA A 356 -17.46 -13.63 -27.05
C ALA A 356 -16.21 -13.68 -26.17
N ALA A 357 -16.37 -13.92 -24.86
CA ALA A 357 -15.25 -14.11 -23.93
C ALA A 357 -14.31 -15.26 -24.39
N ILE A 358 -14.90 -16.38 -24.81
CA ILE A 358 -14.14 -17.54 -25.33
C ILE A 358 -13.46 -17.19 -26.66
N ASP A 359 -14.14 -16.49 -27.57
CA ASP A 359 -13.55 -16.06 -28.85
C ASP A 359 -12.33 -15.15 -28.63
N TYR A 360 -12.43 -14.17 -27.72
CA TYR A 360 -11.29 -13.32 -27.36
C TYR A 360 -10.16 -14.13 -26.69
N SER A 361 -10.51 -15.05 -25.80
CA SER A 361 -9.54 -15.91 -25.12
C SER A 361 -8.73 -16.76 -26.09
N GLN A 362 -9.39 -17.31 -27.11
CA GLN A 362 -8.70 -18.08 -28.15
C GLN A 362 -7.76 -17.24 -29.01
N LYS A 363 -8.22 -16.05 -29.41
CA LYS A 363 -7.38 -15.12 -30.18
C LYS A 363 -6.19 -14.63 -29.35
N PHE A 364 -6.36 -14.46 -28.04
CA PHE A 364 -5.24 -14.15 -27.15
C PHE A 364 -4.28 -15.34 -27.05
N PHE A 365 -4.79 -16.56 -26.89
CA PHE A 365 -3.98 -17.77 -26.87
C PHE A 365 -3.14 -17.94 -28.14
N SER A 366 -3.69 -17.61 -29.31
CA SER A 366 -3.01 -17.75 -30.59
C SER A 366 -1.83 -16.78 -30.79
N LEU A 367 -1.70 -15.73 -29.98
CA LEU A 367 -0.55 -14.82 -30.05
C LEU A 367 0.76 -15.51 -29.64
N ALA A 368 0.70 -16.41 -28.65
CA ALA A 368 1.87 -17.15 -28.17
C ALA A 368 1.46 -18.49 -27.54
N PRO A 369 0.97 -19.46 -28.32
CA PRO A 369 0.38 -20.71 -27.82
C PRO A 369 1.36 -21.63 -27.07
N ARG A 370 2.67 -21.44 -27.29
CA ARG A 370 3.74 -22.17 -26.60
C ARG A 370 4.25 -21.46 -25.36
N ASN A 371 3.82 -20.22 -25.11
CA ASN A 371 4.17 -19.50 -23.89
C ASN A 371 3.20 -19.92 -22.76
N PRO A 372 3.66 -20.64 -21.72
CA PRO A 372 2.79 -21.11 -20.64
C PRO A 372 2.11 -19.97 -19.88
N ARG A 373 2.68 -18.76 -19.92
CA ARG A 373 2.12 -17.60 -19.24
C ARG A 373 0.74 -17.24 -19.78
N VAL A 374 0.52 -17.37 -21.09
CA VAL A 374 -0.75 -17.00 -21.75
C VAL A 374 -1.93 -17.84 -21.21
N MET A 375 -1.74 -19.16 -21.07
CA MET A 375 -2.78 -20.01 -20.50
C MET A 375 -2.98 -19.76 -19.00
N GLN A 376 -1.90 -19.46 -18.27
CA GLN A 376 -2.00 -19.08 -16.87
C GLN A 376 -2.85 -17.81 -16.70
N ASP A 377 -2.59 -16.76 -17.48
CA ASP A 377 -3.36 -15.52 -17.43
C ASP A 377 -4.84 -15.75 -17.80
N LEU A 378 -5.12 -16.63 -18.76
CA LEU A 378 -6.49 -17.02 -19.08
C LEU A 378 -7.18 -17.72 -17.91
N LEU A 379 -6.51 -18.64 -17.21
CA LEU A 379 -7.10 -19.28 -16.04
C LEU A 379 -7.36 -18.27 -14.91
N ASP A 380 -6.45 -17.33 -14.67
CA ASP A 380 -6.60 -16.25 -13.68
C ASP A 380 -7.77 -15.30 -14.03
N ILE A 381 -8.13 -15.18 -15.31
CA ILE A 381 -9.31 -14.42 -15.75
C ILE A 381 -10.61 -15.15 -15.40
N TYR A 382 -10.65 -16.47 -15.55
CA TYR A 382 -11.84 -17.31 -15.34
C TYR A 382 -11.93 -17.92 -13.93
N GLU A 383 -11.07 -17.50 -12.99
CA GLU A 383 -10.88 -18.15 -11.68
C GLU A 383 -12.16 -18.20 -10.81
N SER A 384 -13.14 -17.32 -11.04
CA SER A 384 -14.39 -17.32 -10.27
C SER A 384 -15.24 -18.58 -10.53
N GLU A 385 -15.85 -19.14 -9.47
CA GLU A 385 -16.71 -20.34 -9.55
C GLU A 385 -17.81 -20.25 -10.61
N GLN A 386 -18.27 -19.03 -10.91
CA GLN A 386 -19.31 -18.76 -11.90
C GLN A 386 -18.81 -18.97 -13.35
N HIS A 387 -17.50 -18.93 -13.59
CA HIS A 387 -16.92 -19.00 -14.94
C HIS A 387 -16.24 -20.34 -15.25
N TRP A 388 -16.16 -21.25 -14.28
CA TRP A 388 -15.54 -22.57 -14.42
C TRP A 388 -16.10 -23.41 -15.57
N VAL A 389 -17.41 -23.35 -15.80
CA VAL A 389 -18.06 -24.04 -16.94
C VAL A 389 -17.52 -23.55 -18.29
N HIS A 390 -17.10 -22.29 -18.37
CA HIS A 390 -16.55 -21.70 -19.58
C HIS A 390 -15.07 -22.06 -19.79
N VAL A 391 -14.32 -22.37 -18.73
CA VAL A 391 -12.95 -22.89 -18.82
C VAL A 391 -12.93 -24.22 -19.56
N GLU A 392 -13.86 -25.13 -19.23
CA GLU A 392 -13.95 -26.43 -19.92
C GLU A 392 -14.27 -26.25 -21.41
N LYS A 393 -15.20 -25.33 -21.74
CA LYS A 393 -15.55 -25.03 -23.14
C LYS A 393 -14.37 -24.42 -23.90
N LEU A 394 -13.62 -23.51 -23.27
CA LEU A 394 -12.41 -22.91 -23.85
C LEU A 394 -11.33 -23.98 -24.08
N PHE A 395 -11.09 -24.84 -23.08
CA PHE A 395 -10.12 -25.93 -23.16
C PHE A 395 -10.45 -26.88 -24.32
N GLU A 396 -11.70 -27.31 -24.46
CA GLU A 396 -12.12 -28.20 -25.55
C GLU A 396 -11.91 -27.56 -26.92
N ARG A 397 -12.16 -26.25 -27.06
CA ARG A 397 -11.96 -25.54 -28.31
C ARG A 397 -10.48 -25.41 -28.68
N LEU A 398 -9.65 -24.99 -27.73
CA LEU A 398 -8.20 -24.88 -27.92
C LEU A 398 -7.53 -26.23 -28.17
N LYS A 399 -7.94 -27.28 -27.43
CA LYS A 399 -7.44 -28.65 -27.64
C LYS A 399 -7.66 -29.12 -29.08
N ASN A 400 -8.82 -28.82 -29.67
CA ASN A 400 -9.12 -29.21 -31.04
C ASN A 400 -8.33 -28.39 -32.07
N GLU A 401 -8.14 -27.10 -31.80
CA GLU A 401 -7.41 -26.18 -32.69
C GLU A 401 -5.91 -26.47 -32.73
N TYR A 402 -5.32 -26.81 -31.58
CA TYR A 402 -3.87 -27.06 -31.43
C TYR A 402 -3.53 -28.56 -31.34
N ALA A 403 -4.39 -29.43 -31.87
CA ALA A 403 -4.21 -30.89 -31.80
C ALA A 403 -2.86 -31.37 -32.39
N GLU A 404 -2.31 -30.63 -33.36
CA GLU A 404 -1.05 -30.95 -34.06
C GLU A 404 0.17 -30.20 -33.49
N ASP A 405 -0.01 -29.20 -32.62
CA ASP A 405 1.11 -28.51 -31.94
C ASP A 405 1.35 -29.15 -30.57
N VAL A 406 2.27 -30.12 -30.53
CA VAL A 406 2.55 -30.95 -29.35
C VAL A 406 2.93 -30.12 -28.12
N GLU A 407 3.68 -29.02 -28.29
CA GLU A 407 4.13 -28.18 -27.20
C GLU A 407 3.00 -27.31 -26.66
N ALA A 408 2.24 -26.65 -27.54
CA ALA A 408 1.06 -25.88 -27.16
C ALA A 408 -0.01 -26.75 -26.49
N LEU A 409 -0.25 -27.94 -27.04
CA LEU A 409 -1.17 -28.93 -26.46
C LEU A 409 -0.67 -29.41 -25.09
N GLY A 410 0.64 -29.65 -24.94
CA GLY A 410 1.27 -29.97 -23.67
C GLY A 410 0.99 -28.90 -22.60
N ASN A 411 1.18 -27.62 -22.95
CA ASN A 411 0.87 -26.48 -22.08
C ASN A 411 -0.62 -26.45 -21.70
N LEU A 412 -1.53 -26.60 -22.67
CA LEU A 412 -2.98 -26.62 -22.42
C LEU A 412 -3.37 -27.70 -21.41
N TYR A 413 -2.90 -28.94 -21.61
CA TYR A 413 -3.18 -30.04 -20.69
C TYR A 413 -2.57 -29.83 -19.29
N PHE A 414 -1.37 -29.25 -19.21
CA PHE A 414 -0.70 -28.98 -17.94
C PHE A 414 -1.47 -27.96 -17.10
N HIS A 415 -1.80 -26.80 -17.68
CA HIS A 415 -2.51 -25.74 -16.99
C HIS A 415 -3.95 -26.15 -16.65
N PHE A 416 -4.64 -26.86 -17.55
CA PHE A 416 -5.97 -27.40 -17.25
C PHE A 416 -5.94 -28.44 -16.13
N ALA A 417 -4.86 -29.25 -16.01
CA ALA A 417 -4.70 -30.17 -14.88
C ALA A 417 -4.52 -29.43 -13.54
N ILE A 418 -3.81 -28.30 -13.52
CA ILE A 418 -3.70 -27.44 -12.34
C ILE A 418 -5.07 -26.87 -11.96
N TYR A 419 -5.80 -26.34 -12.92
CA TYR A 419 -7.17 -25.86 -12.72
C TYR A 419 -8.06 -26.95 -12.09
N LEU A 420 -8.05 -28.18 -12.65
CA LEU A 420 -8.81 -29.30 -12.10
C LEU A 420 -8.38 -29.69 -10.68
N LYS A 421 -7.11 -29.50 -10.33
CA LYS A 421 -6.62 -29.75 -8.96
C LYS A 421 -7.20 -28.71 -8.00
N ASN A 422 -7.24 -27.45 -8.41
CA ASN A 422 -7.78 -26.34 -7.61
C ASN A 422 -9.31 -26.44 -7.44
N THR A 423 -10.03 -27.07 -8.38
CA THR A 423 -11.47 -27.31 -8.30
C THR A 423 -11.84 -28.68 -7.69
N GLU A 424 -10.92 -29.27 -6.92
CA GLU A 424 -11.09 -30.56 -6.21
C GLU A 424 -11.38 -31.78 -7.13
N ASN A 425 -11.15 -31.66 -8.45
CA ASN A 425 -11.27 -32.77 -9.40
C ASN A 425 -9.93 -33.51 -9.56
N GLU A 426 -9.51 -34.19 -8.51
CA GLU A 426 -8.21 -34.88 -8.44
C GLU A 426 -8.03 -35.94 -9.54
N ARG A 427 -9.08 -36.73 -9.80
CA ARG A 427 -9.06 -37.77 -10.84
C ARG A 427 -8.87 -37.16 -12.23
N GLY A 428 -9.56 -36.06 -12.51
CA GLY A 428 -9.41 -35.29 -13.75
C GLY A 428 -8.01 -34.71 -13.86
N SER A 429 -7.51 -34.07 -12.81
CA SER A 429 -6.17 -33.50 -12.76
C SER A 429 -5.08 -34.53 -13.08
N VAL A 430 -5.07 -35.68 -12.38
CA VAL A 430 -4.10 -36.75 -12.61
C VAL A 430 -4.14 -37.27 -14.04
N LYS A 431 -5.34 -37.41 -14.63
CA LYS A 431 -5.50 -37.84 -16.02
C LYS A 431 -4.84 -36.85 -16.98
N HIS A 432 -5.07 -35.55 -16.82
CA HIS A 432 -4.56 -34.51 -17.73
C HIS A 432 -3.05 -34.29 -17.53
N PHE A 433 -2.52 -34.38 -16.31
CA PHE A 433 -1.08 -34.37 -16.07
C PHE A 433 -0.34 -35.51 -16.78
N LYS A 434 -0.93 -36.72 -16.82
CA LYS A 434 -0.36 -37.85 -17.57
C LYS A 434 -0.31 -37.58 -19.07
N VAL A 435 -1.32 -36.91 -19.63
CA VAL A 435 -1.34 -36.51 -21.04
C VAL A 435 -0.27 -35.44 -21.31
N ALA A 436 -0.23 -34.38 -20.51
CA ALA A 436 0.79 -33.34 -20.61
C ALA A 436 2.21 -33.93 -20.53
N LYS A 437 2.44 -34.86 -19.59
CA LYS A 437 3.74 -35.55 -19.44
C LYS A 437 4.15 -36.29 -20.70
N LYS A 438 3.21 -36.95 -21.38
CA LYS A 438 3.48 -37.66 -22.64
C LYS A 438 3.87 -36.66 -23.73
N LEU A 439 3.09 -35.59 -23.90
CA LEU A 439 3.33 -34.57 -24.92
C LEU A 439 4.67 -33.86 -24.71
N PHE A 440 5.01 -33.43 -23.49
CA PHE A 440 6.29 -32.77 -23.25
C PHE A 440 7.51 -33.68 -23.45
N ARG A 441 7.38 -34.99 -23.24
CA ARG A 441 8.45 -35.95 -23.57
C ARG A 441 8.69 -36.06 -25.07
N GLU A 442 7.64 -35.88 -25.88
CA GLU A 442 7.76 -35.85 -27.34
C GLU A 442 8.44 -34.56 -27.84
N VAL A 443 8.31 -33.46 -27.09
CA VAL A 443 9.02 -32.20 -27.35
C VAL A 443 10.49 -32.30 -26.94
N ASP A 444 10.76 -32.64 -25.69
CA ASP A 444 12.11 -32.83 -25.13
C ASP A 444 12.04 -33.77 -23.92
N GLU A 445 12.82 -34.86 -23.93
CA GLU A 445 12.89 -35.80 -22.80
C GLU A 445 13.33 -35.14 -21.48
N LYS A 446 13.99 -33.98 -21.55
CA LYS A 446 14.44 -33.17 -20.40
C LYS A 446 13.68 -31.86 -20.24
N HIS A 447 12.50 -31.75 -20.86
CA HIS A 447 11.67 -30.56 -20.75
C HIS A 447 11.43 -30.18 -19.28
N TYR A 448 11.65 -28.92 -18.92
CA TYR A 448 11.63 -28.45 -17.52
C TYR A 448 10.29 -28.71 -16.81
N VAL A 449 9.18 -28.70 -17.55
CA VAL A 449 7.83 -28.98 -17.01
C VAL A 449 7.66 -30.42 -16.51
N LEU A 450 8.47 -31.37 -16.99
CA LEU A 450 8.35 -32.77 -16.57
C LEU A 450 8.57 -32.95 -15.07
N GLN A 451 9.51 -32.19 -14.49
CA GLN A 451 9.75 -32.20 -13.04
C GLN A 451 8.55 -31.63 -12.28
N LEU A 452 7.98 -30.52 -12.76
CA LEU A 452 6.79 -29.91 -12.16
C LEU A 452 5.60 -30.87 -12.14
N ILE A 453 5.40 -31.63 -13.22
CA ILE A 453 4.34 -32.65 -13.30
C ILE A 453 4.60 -33.77 -12.29
N GLU A 454 5.85 -34.22 -12.13
CA GLU A 454 6.18 -35.27 -11.15
C GLU A 454 5.94 -34.83 -9.72
N ASP A 455 6.33 -33.61 -9.37
CA ASP A 455 6.09 -33.05 -8.05
C ASP A 455 4.58 -32.89 -7.78
N ALA A 456 3.81 -32.47 -8.80
CA ALA A 456 2.37 -32.32 -8.71
C ALA A 456 1.61 -33.66 -8.58
N LEU A 457 2.16 -34.77 -9.09
CA LEU A 457 1.59 -36.12 -9.00
C LEU A 457 2.01 -36.89 -7.74
N ARG A 458 3.07 -36.46 -7.05
CA ARG A 458 3.54 -37.06 -5.78
C ARG A 458 2.78 -36.52 -4.56
N LYS A 459 2.17 -35.34 -4.69
CA LYS A 459 1.31 -34.68 -3.69
C LYS A 459 -0.15 -34.90 -4.03
#